data_AF-A0A261G6J0-F1
#
_entry.id   AF-A0A261G6J0-F1
#
_cell.length_a   1.000
_cell.length_b   1.000
_cell.length_c   1.000
_cell.angle_alpha   90.00
_cell.angle_beta   90.00
_cell.angle_gamma   90.00
#
_symmetry.space_group_name_H-M   'P 1'
#
loop_
_entity.id
_entity.type
_entity.pdbx_description
1 polymer ?
#
loop_
_entity_poly.entity_id
_entity_poly.type
_entity_poly.pdbx_seq_one_letter_code
_entity_poly.pdbx_strand_id
1 'polypeptide(L)'
;MNGSMQYQLGKPSKEELSFAGNLRKRAVVRRPRIVYLTGTESVSRELKREMERLGIGASQIADRSGVAQEVVDAMLDGGAVRAQDAMKILRAVGLNPTTLPTAYFKGAS
;
A
#
# COMPACT_ATOMS: atom_id res chain seq x y z
N MET A 1 -9.61 -53.88 -31.24
CA MET A 1 -8.22 -53.61 -30.83
C MET A 1 -8.14 -52.17 -30.35
N ASN A 2 -7.70 -51.99 -29.08
CA ASN A 2 -7.15 -50.82 -28.35
C ASN A 2 -7.60 -49.39 -28.73
N GLY A 3 -7.94 -48.49 -27.80
CA GLY A 3 -7.87 -48.51 -26.33
C GLY A 3 -8.14 -47.09 -25.84
N SER A 4 -9.17 -46.91 -25.02
CA SER A 4 -9.59 -45.63 -24.43
C SER A 4 -8.54 -45.13 -23.43
N MET A 5 -7.87 -44.01 -23.75
CA MET A 5 -7.00 -43.30 -22.80
C MET A 5 -7.85 -42.69 -21.69
N GLN A 6 -7.85 -43.34 -20.53
CA GLN A 6 -8.28 -42.73 -19.28
C GLN A 6 -7.18 -41.76 -18.83
N TYR A 7 -7.46 -40.46 -18.86
CA TYR A 7 -6.67 -39.49 -18.11
C TYR A 7 -6.94 -39.72 -16.63
N GLN A 8 -6.07 -40.48 -15.97
CA GLN A 8 -5.98 -40.42 -14.51
C GLN A 8 -5.54 -39.00 -14.16
N LEU A 9 -6.50 -38.15 -13.79
CA LEU A 9 -6.22 -36.96 -13.00
C LEU A 9 -5.61 -37.48 -11.68
N GLY A 10 -4.28 -37.60 -11.67
CA GLY A 10 -3.52 -37.85 -10.46
C GLY A 10 -3.94 -36.80 -9.44
N LYS A 11 -4.31 -37.25 -8.24
CA LYS A 11 -4.56 -36.35 -7.11
C LYS A 11 -3.33 -35.42 -7.02
N PRO A 12 -3.52 -34.09 -6.97
CA PRO A 12 -2.39 -33.17 -6.91
C PRO A 12 -1.50 -33.55 -5.73
N SER A 13 -0.19 -33.59 -5.97
CA SER A 13 0.77 -33.93 -4.92
C SER A 13 0.66 -32.90 -3.78
N LYS A 14 1.00 -33.29 -2.55
CA LYS A 14 0.99 -32.37 -1.40
C LYS A 14 1.88 -31.13 -1.60
N GLU A 15 2.85 -31.20 -2.52
CA GLU A 15 3.75 -30.10 -2.85
C GLU A 15 3.08 -29.04 -3.74
N GLU A 16 2.25 -29.43 -4.72
CA GLU A 16 1.50 -28.46 -5.54
C GLU A 16 0.43 -27.70 -4.75
N LEU A 17 -0.20 -28.37 -3.78
CA LEU A 17 -1.13 -27.75 -2.84
C LEU A 17 -0.46 -26.69 -1.94
N SER A 18 0.85 -26.83 -1.70
CA SER A 18 1.60 -25.88 -0.86
C SER A 18 1.92 -24.59 -1.61
N PHE A 19 2.10 -24.64 -2.93
CA PHE A 19 2.33 -23.45 -3.76
C PHE A 19 1.07 -22.58 -3.88
N ALA A 20 -0.09 -23.19 -4.12
CA ALA A 20 -1.37 -22.47 -4.17
C ALA A 20 -1.80 -21.93 -2.79
N GLY A 21 -1.43 -22.62 -1.70
CA GLY A 21 -1.72 -22.22 -0.33
C GLY A 21 -0.94 -20.98 0.15
N ASN A 22 0.25 -20.73 -0.41
CA ASN A 22 1.09 -19.61 0.03
C ASN A 22 0.77 -18.26 -0.62
N LEU A 23 0.11 -18.24 -1.79
CA LEU A 23 -0.33 -16.97 -2.40
C LEU A 23 -1.52 -16.33 -1.65
N ARG A 24 -2.35 -17.14 -0.97
CA ARG A 24 -3.53 -16.65 -0.23
C ARG A 24 -3.19 -16.02 1.12
N LYS A 25 -1.99 -16.22 1.67
CA LYS A 25 -1.62 -15.74 3.01
C LYS A 25 -1.06 -14.31 3.08
N ARG A 26 -0.89 -13.61 1.95
CA ARG A 26 -0.31 -12.26 1.95
C ARG A 26 -1.24 -11.14 1.51
N ALA A 27 -2.50 -11.42 1.21
CA ALA A 27 -3.53 -10.40 1.26
C ALA A 27 -4.01 -10.27 2.71
N VAL A 28 -3.15 -9.77 3.60
CA VAL A 28 -3.65 -9.22 4.86
C VAL A 28 -4.61 -8.12 4.43
N VAL A 29 -5.91 -8.37 4.55
CA VAL A 29 -6.96 -7.35 4.44
C VAL A 29 -6.68 -6.39 5.60
N ARG A 30 -5.73 -5.47 5.38
CA ARG A 30 -5.31 -4.50 6.38
C ARG A 30 -6.47 -3.54 6.50
N ARG A 31 -7.19 -3.63 7.62
CA ARG A 31 -8.18 -2.61 7.95
C ARG A 31 -7.47 -1.26 7.94
N PRO A 32 -7.96 -0.27 7.18
CA PRO A 32 -7.36 1.05 7.14
C PRO A 32 -7.28 1.60 8.57
N ARG A 33 -6.09 2.04 8.98
CA ARG A 33 -5.92 2.61 10.33
C ARG A 33 -6.35 4.08 10.29
N ILE A 34 -7.30 4.43 11.15
CA ILE A 34 -7.70 5.82 11.36
C ILE A 34 -6.56 6.52 12.11
N VAL A 35 -6.09 7.64 11.55
CA VAL A 35 -5.01 8.44 12.13
C VAL A 35 -5.43 9.90 12.24
N TYR A 36 -5.05 10.52 13.36
CA TYR A 36 -5.26 11.96 13.61
C TYR A 36 -3.95 12.69 13.30
N LEU A 37 -3.97 13.51 12.26
CA LEU A 37 -2.80 14.22 11.75
C LEU A 37 -3.00 15.71 12.01
N THR A 38 -2.25 16.26 12.97
CA THR A 38 -2.41 17.66 13.42
C THR A 38 -1.50 18.64 12.68
N GLY A 39 -0.46 18.16 12.01
CA GLY A 39 0.51 18.95 11.24
C GLY A 39 1.29 18.14 10.21
N THR A 40 2.04 18.80 9.33
CA THR A 40 2.83 18.12 8.28
C THR A 40 3.91 17.20 8.86
N GLU A 41 4.52 17.57 9.99
CA GLU A 41 5.47 16.71 10.73
C GLU A 41 4.83 15.42 11.26
N SER A 42 3.57 15.47 11.71
CA SER A 42 2.85 14.27 12.13
C SER A 42 2.60 13.34 10.94
N VAL A 43 2.30 13.91 9.77
CA VAL A 43 2.14 13.14 8.53
C VAL A 43 3.44 12.49 8.12
N SER A 44 4.53 13.24 8.08
CA SER A 44 5.84 12.70 7.68
C SER A 44 6.31 11.60 8.64
N ARG A 45 6.10 11.78 9.94
CA ARG A 45 6.42 10.77 10.96
C ARG A 45 5.60 9.49 10.79
N GLU A 46 4.29 9.60 10.62
CA GLU A 46 3.44 8.42 10.46
C GLU A 46 3.73 7.72 9.12
N LEU A 47 4.00 8.49 8.06
CA LEU A 47 4.38 7.95 6.76
C LEU A 47 5.71 7.18 6.83
N LYS A 48 6.75 7.75 7.48
CA LYS A 48 8.04 7.07 7.72
C LYS A 48 7.87 5.80 8.55
N ARG A 49 7.05 5.86 9.60
CA ARG A 49 6.74 4.67 10.44
C ARG A 49 6.05 3.57 9.64
N GLU A 50 5.12 3.92 8.77
CA GLU A 50 4.46 2.95 7.89
C GLU A 50 5.39 2.41 6.81
N MET A 51 6.31 3.22 6.28
CA MET A 51 7.38 2.77 5.37
C MET A 51 8.26 1.71 6.04
N GLU A 52 8.75 1.98 7.24
CA GLU A 52 9.55 1.01 8.03
C GLU A 52 8.76 -0.26 8.31
N ARG A 53 7.50 -0.14 8.72
CA ARG A 53 6.63 -1.29 9.01
C ARG A 53 6.33 -2.15 7.78
N LEU A 54 6.24 -1.53 6.61
CA LEU A 54 5.97 -2.21 5.34
C LEU A 54 7.24 -2.68 4.63
N GLY A 55 8.41 -2.17 5.03
CA GLY A 55 9.66 -2.38 4.32
C GLY A 55 9.63 -1.80 2.90
N ILE A 56 8.99 -0.63 2.72
CA ILE A 56 8.85 0.01 1.40
C ILE A 56 9.51 1.39 1.35
N GLY A 57 10.03 1.75 0.18
CA GLY A 57 10.61 3.06 -0.11
C GLY A 57 9.63 4.05 -0.74
N ALA A 58 10.08 5.30 -0.92
CA ALA A 58 9.29 6.37 -1.54
C ALA A 58 8.86 6.05 -2.98
N SER A 59 9.74 5.44 -3.78
CA SER A 59 9.42 4.98 -5.14
C SER A 59 8.26 3.99 -5.19
N GLN A 60 8.23 3.03 -4.27
CA GLN A 60 7.14 2.05 -4.19
C GLN A 60 5.82 2.69 -3.71
N ILE A 61 5.87 3.76 -2.92
CA ILE A 61 4.69 4.54 -2.55
C ILE A 61 4.18 5.33 -3.76
N ALA A 62 5.07 5.94 -4.53
CA ALA A 62 4.74 6.63 -5.78
C ALA A 62 4.01 5.69 -6.74
N ASP A 63 4.58 4.50 -6.99
CA ASP A 63 3.97 3.47 -7.84
C ASP A 63 2.58 3.04 -7.37
N ARG A 64 2.40 2.85 -6.05
CA ARG A 64 1.11 2.42 -5.46
C ARG A 64 0.06 3.52 -5.43
N SER A 65 0.47 4.77 -5.31
CA SER A 65 -0.43 5.92 -5.19
C SER A 65 -0.74 6.57 -6.54
N GLY A 66 0.06 6.30 -7.57
CA GLY A 66 -0.01 6.99 -8.87
C GLY A 66 0.36 8.47 -8.76
N VAL A 67 1.11 8.85 -7.74
CA VAL A 67 1.60 10.20 -7.48
C VAL A 67 3.08 10.25 -7.80
N ALA A 68 3.57 11.38 -8.32
CA ALA A 68 4.99 11.56 -8.64
C ALA A 68 5.86 11.40 -7.38
N GLN A 69 7.06 10.82 -7.54
CA GLN A 69 7.94 10.53 -6.41
C GLN A 69 8.35 11.80 -5.66
N GLU A 70 8.54 12.92 -6.38
CA GLU A 70 8.89 14.22 -5.83
C GLU A 70 7.85 14.72 -4.81
N VAL A 71 6.58 14.37 -5.02
CA VAL A 71 5.48 14.73 -4.10
C VAL A 71 5.50 13.84 -2.86
N VAL A 72 5.89 12.56 -3.01
CA VAL A 72 6.10 11.65 -1.88
C VAL A 72 7.26 12.13 -1.02
N ASP A 73 8.37 12.50 -1.65
CA ASP A 73 9.56 13.02 -0.97
C ASP A 73 9.26 14.34 -0.26
N ALA A 74 8.53 15.26 -0.91
CA ALA A 74 8.06 16.48 -0.28
C ALA A 74 7.19 16.22 0.98
N MET A 75 6.34 15.20 0.96
CA MET A 75 5.58 14.80 2.16
C MET A 75 6.48 14.20 3.25
N LEU A 76 7.49 13.42 2.88
CA LEU A 76 8.44 12.83 3.83
C LEU A 76 9.33 13.87 4.51
N ASP A 77 9.60 14.98 3.83
CA ASP A 77 10.33 16.12 4.36
C ASP A 77 9.44 17.09 5.18
N GLY A 78 8.15 16.78 5.31
CA GLY A 78 7.19 17.62 6.05
C GLY A 78 6.71 18.86 5.26
N GLY A 79 6.93 18.87 3.95
CA GLY A 79 6.43 19.88 3.03
C GLY A 79 4.93 19.79 2.80
N ALA A 80 4.35 20.90 2.31
CA ALA A 80 2.96 20.95 1.92
C ALA A 80 2.78 20.45 0.48
N VAL A 81 1.84 19.54 0.27
CA VAL A 81 1.42 19.06 -1.06
C VAL A 81 -0.09 19.25 -1.23
N ARG A 82 -0.62 18.97 -2.42
CA ARG A 82 -2.07 19.00 -2.64
C ARG A 82 -2.76 17.95 -1.78
N ALA A 83 -3.86 18.33 -1.13
CA ALA A 83 -4.65 17.44 -0.28
C ALA A 83 -5.05 16.13 -0.99
N GLN A 84 -5.37 16.19 -2.30
CA GLN A 84 -5.71 15.01 -3.08
C GLN A 84 -4.55 14.01 -3.18
N ASP A 85 -3.34 14.50 -3.42
CA ASP A 85 -2.14 13.67 -3.54
C ASP A 85 -1.73 13.10 -2.18
N ALA A 86 -1.83 13.91 -1.12
CA ALA A 86 -1.64 13.43 0.26
C ALA A 86 -2.60 12.29 0.62
N MET A 87 -3.88 12.38 0.24
CA MET A 87 -4.84 11.30 0.46
C MET A 87 -4.47 10.03 -0.31
N LYS A 88 -4.03 10.14 -1.57
CA LYS A 88 -3.61 8.99 -2.39
C LYS A 88 -2.40 8.29 -1.76
N ILE A 89 -1.40 9.07 -1.34
CA ILE A 89 -0.18 8.57 -0.69
C ILE A 89 -0.51 7.85 0.61
N LEU A 90 -1.31 8.47 1.49
CA LEU A 90 -1.69 7.87 2.77
C LEU A 90 -2.50 6.58 2.59
N ARG A 91 -3.44 6.55 1.64
CA ARG A 91 -4.20 5.34 1.32
C ARG A 91 -3.32 4.22 0.76
N ALA A 92 -2.31 4.56 -0.05
CA ALA A 92 -1.37 3.58 -0.61
C ALA A 92 -0.55 2.84 0.47
N VAL A 93 -0.33 3.46 1.62
CA VAL A 93 0.31 2.83 2.79
C VAL A 93 -0.70 2.27 3.80
N GLY A 94 -2.00 2.36 3.53
CA GLY A 94 -3.07 1.85 4.39
C GLY A 94 -3.48 2.77 5.54
N LEU A 95 -3.08 4.04 5.48
CA LEU A 95 -3.52 5.09 6.40
C LEU A 95 -4.80 5.74 5.85
N ASN A 96 -5.81 5.87 6.69
CA ASN A 96 -7.06 6.55 6.33
C ASN A 96 -7.29 7.73 7.27
N PRO A 97 -6.73 8.91 6.94
CA PRO A 97 -6.94 10.10 7.76
C PRO A 97 -8.40 10.53 7.68
N THR A 98 -9.03 10.80 8.82
CA THR A 98 -10.36 11.44 8.88
C THR A 98 -10.30 12.91 8.48
N THR A 99 -9.16 13.56 8.77
CA THR A 99 -8.86 14.93 8.41
C THR A 99 -7.40 15.06 8.01
N LEU A 100 -7.11 15.95 7.05
CA LEU A 100 -5.74 16.36 6.72
C LEU A 100 -5.41 17.67 7.43
N PRO A 101 -4.12 17.92 7.75
CA PRO A 101 -3.68 19.22 8.23
C PRO A 101 -4.00 20.35 7.24
N THR A 102 -4.35 21.53 7.76
CA THR A 102 -4.70 22.72 6.96
C THR A 102 -3.64 23.13 5.94
N ALA A 103 -2.36 22.83 6.23
CA ALA A 103 -1.23 23.06 5.34
C ALA A 103 -1.39 22.44 3.94
N TYR A 104 -2.06 21.29 3.82
CA TYR A 104 -2.26 20.61 2.53
C TYR A 104 -3.37 21.23 1.66
N PHE A 105 -4.18 22.12 2.24
CA PHE A 105 -5.24 22.85 1.52
C PHE A 105 -4.76 24.19 0.98
N LYS A 106 -3.67 24.74 1.52
CA LYS A 106 -3.12 26.04 1.12
C LYS A 106 -2.36 25.98 -0.23
N GLY A 107 -1.92 24.80 -0.66
CA GLY A 107 -1.19 24.60 -1.93
C GLY A 107 -2.07 24.42 -3.18
N ALA A 108 -3.37 24.72 -3.11
CA ALA A 108 -4.32 24.59 -4.22
C ALA A 108 -4.68 25.91 -4.93
N SER A 109 -3.92 26.97 -4.67
CA SER A 109 -4.09 28.29 -5.34
C SER A 109 -3.31 28.35 -6.65
#